data_AF-A0A7S9VQ27-F1
#
_entry.id   AF-A0A7S9VQ27-F1
#
_cell.length_a   1.000
_cell.length_b   1.000
_cell.length_c   1.000
_cell.angle_alpha   90.00
_cell.angle_beta   90.00
_cell.angle_gamma   90.00
#
_symmetry.space_group_name_H-M   'P 1'
#
loop_
_entity.id
_entity.type
_entity.pdbx_description
1 polymer ?
#
loop_
_entity_poly.entity_id
_entity_poly.type
_entity_poly.pdbx_seq_one_letter_code
_entity_poly.pdbx_strand_id
1 'polypeptide(L)'
;MDATKDALPRVFQANLARLFERVILPALDSLPHHPVLETGVAATLDQFLDRAAAQVDNYMGNEAAKAFTLSLAGVFERQMSIWACAIHDLGQTDMSRLRGFEALLAGCAREAGVDLAIDRLGEDLTQMFVVANVVRHGEGPSCDRLRALAPELWDDAATDYLDLLPGTSVASEHLRLRKADLVRYIRATTRFWGLADPHPLAVTNPPY
;
A
#
# COMPACT_ATOMS: atom_id res chain seq x y z
N MET A 1 -12.71 11.78 29.03
CA MET A 1 -12.75 10.82 27.90
C MET A 1 -13.94 11.19 27.06
N ASP A 2 -13.69 11.68 25.84
CA ASP A 2 -14.74 11.91 24.85
C ASP A 2 -14.91 10.59 24.09
N ALA A 3 -15.98 9.86 24.42
CA ALA A 3 -16.24 8.52 23.92
C ALA A 3 -16.23 8.41 22.38
N THR A 4 -16.44 9.53 21.68
CA THR A 4 -16.40 9.60 20.22
C THR A 4 -14.99 9.58 19.66
N LYS A 5 -14.04 10.23 20.36
CA LYS A 5 -12.63 10.33 19.94
C LYS A 5 -11.84 9.07 20.30
N ASP A 6 -12.17 8.45 21.44
CA ASP A 6 -11.56 7.18 21.86
C ASP A 6 -11.91 6.01 20.89
N ALA A 7 -13.02 6.13 20.15
CA ALA A 7 -13.43 5.17 19.14
C ALA A 7 -12.79 5.36 17.75
N LEU A 8 -12.00 6.42 17.52
CA LEU A 8 -11.43 6.72 16.20
C LEU A 8 -10.55 5.59 15.64
N PRO A 9 -9.61 4.98 16.39
CA PRO A 9 -8.83 3.85 15.88
C PRO A 9 -9.71 2.70 15.38
N ARG A 10 -10.77 2.36 16.12
CA ARG A 10 -11.75 1.34 15.73
C ARG A 10 -12.48 1.69 14.44
N VAL A 11 -12.92 2.94 14.30
CA VAL A 11 -13.58 3.43 13.08
C VAL A 11 -12.62 3.39 11.89
N PHE A 12 -11.37 3.82 12.07
CA PHE A 12 -10.35 3.80 11.02
C PHE A 12 -10.01 2.38 10.57
N GLN A 13 -9.84 1.46 11.52
CA GLN A 13 -9.67 0.03 11.23
C GLN A 13 -10.84 -0.50 10.40
N ALA A 14 -12.08 -0.27 10.82
CA ALA A 14 -13.27 -0.74 10.11
C ALA A 14 -13.39 -0.15 8.70
N ASN A 15 -13.00 1.11 8.52
CA ASN A 15 -13.02 1.78 7.22
C ASN A 15 -11.98 1.17 6.25
N LEU A 16 -10.76 0.90 6.73
CA LEU A 16 -9.72 0.24 5.94
C LEU A 16 -10.13 -1.18 5.55
N ALA A 17 -10.62 -1.97 6.50
CA ALA A 17 -11.09 -3.33 6.25
C ALA A 17 -12.19 -3.34 5.17
N ARG A 18 -13.20 -2.45 5.28
CA ARG A 18 -14.27 -2.35 4.27
C ARG A 18 -13.78 -1.88 2.91
N LEU A 19 -12.85 -0.92 2.86
CA LEU A 19 -12.24 -0.49 1.60
C LEU A 19 -11.54 -1.67 0.93
N PHE A 20 -10.80 -2.47 1.70
CA PHE A 20 -10.10 -3.62 1.18
C PHE A 20 -11.05 -4.72 0.71
N GLU A 21 -11.93 -5.20 1.59
CA GLU A 21 -12.83 -6.32 1.33
C GLU A 21 -13.86 -6.05 0.23
N ARG A 22 -14.33 -4.80 0.12
CA ARG A 22 -15.44 -4.46 -0.79
C ARG A 22 -15.00 -3.84 -2.10
N VAL A 23 -13.77 -3.35 -2.18
CA VAL A 23 -13.27 -2.64 -3.37
C VAL A 23 -11.97 -3.22 -3.85
N ILE A 24 -10.90 -3.16 -3.03
CA ILE A 24 -9.55 -3.50 -3.49
C ILE A 24 -9.44 -4.99 -3.83
N LEU A 25 -9.81 -5.86 -2.88
CA LEU A 25 -9.66 -7.30 -3.05
C LEU A 25 -10.55 -7.85 -4.18
N PRO A 26 -11.85 -7.51 -4.26
CA PRO A 26 -12.68 -7.94 -5.38
C PRO A 26 -12.18 -7.43 -6.75
N ALA A 27 -11.68 -6.18 -6.81
CA ALA A 27 -11.13 -5.64 -8.06
C ALA A 27 -9.89 -6.44 -8.48
N LEU A 28 -8.94 -6.67 -7.56
CA LEU A 28 -7.75 -7.47 -7.86
C LEU A 28 -8.09 -8.92 -8.25
N ASP A 29 -9.08 -9.53 -7.61
CA ASP A 29 -9.50 -10.91 -7.92
C ASP A 29 -10.23 -11.03 -9.26
N SER A 30 -10.76 -9.93 -9.78
CA SER A 30 -11.41 -9.89 -11.09
C SER A 30 -10.46 -9.69 -12.26
N LEU A 31 -9.22 -9.26 -12.00
CA LEU A 31 -8.22 -8.98 -13.04
C LEU A 31 -7.49 -10.28 -13.44
N PRO A 32 -7.45 -10.64 -14.73
CA PRO A 32 -6.67 -11.78 -15.19
C PRO A 32 -5.19 -11.61 -14.86
N HIS A 33 -4.52 -12.72 -14.57
CA HIS A 33 -3.07 -12.75 -14.39
C HIS A 33 -2.47 -13.94 -15.14
N HIS A 34 -1.44 -13.65 -15.93
CA HIS A 34 -0.71 -14.62 -16.74
C HIS A 34 0.70 -14.79 -16.15
N PRO A 35 1.05 -15.96 -15.56
CA PRO A 35 2.30 -16.12 -14.82
C PRO A 35 3.56 -16.10 -15.71
N VAL A 36 3.39 -16.31 -17.02
CA VAL A 36 4.46 -16.26 -18.02
C VAL A 36 3.89 -15.64 -19.28
N LEU A 37 4.56 -14.61 -19.79
CA LEU A 37 4.26 -14.02 -21.10
C LEU A 37 5.06 -14.75 -22.17
N GLU A 38 4.36 -15.32 -23.16
CA GLU A 38 5.04 -15.87 -24.33
C GLU A 38 5.68 -14.77 -25.17
N THR A 39 6.95 -14.96 -25.53
CA THR A 39 7.73 -14.01 -26.34
C THR A 39 8.06 -14.60 -27.71
N GLY A 40 8.46 -13.73 -28.65
CA GLY A 40 8.85 -14.11 -30.02
C GLY A 40 7.77 -13.89 -31.08
N VAL A 41 8.11 -14.25 -32.33
CA VAL A 41 7.21 -14.05 -33.49
C VAL A 41 6.02 -14.99 -33.39
N ALA A 42 4.82 -14.44 -33.46
CA ALA A 42 3.59 -15.23 -33.51
C ALA A 42 3.45 -15.89 -34.90
N ALA A 43 3.07 -17.17 -34.91
CA ALA A 43 2.81 -17.93 -36.13
C ALA A 43 1.46 -17.58 -36.77
N THR A 44 0.53 -17.02 -35.99
CA THR A 44 -0.83 -16.64 -36.42
C THR A 44 -1.25 -15.31 -35.81
N LEU A 45 -2.28 -14.68 -36.40
CA LEU A 45 -2.89 -13.48 -35.83
C LEU A 45 -3.51 -13.76 -34.46
N ASP A 46 -4.22 -14.88 -34.29
CA ASP A 46 -4.85 -15.22 -33.01
C ASP A 46 -3.80 -15.37 -31.90
N GLN A 47 -2.70 -16.07 -32.18
CA GLN A 47 -1.59 -16.19 -31.23
C GLN A 47 -0.98 -14.82 -30.89
N PHE A 48 -0.88 -13.91 -31.86
CA PHE A 48 -0.42 -12.55 -31.60
C PHE A 48 -1.40 -11.80 -30.67
N LEU A 49 -2.70 -11.88 -30.94
CA LEU A 49 -3.73 -11.22 -30.14
C LEU A 49 -3.81 -11.77 -28.71
N ASP A 50 -3.70 -13.09 -28.54
CA ASP A 50 -3.69 -13.73 -27.22
C ASP A 50 -2.49 -13.27 -26.38
N ARG A 51 -1.30 -13.19 -26.99
CA ARG A 51 -0.08 -12.68 -26.33
C ARG A 51 -0.21 -11.21 -25.94
N ALA A 52 -0.75 -10.39 -26.84
CA ALA A 52 -0.98 -8.98 -26.57
C ALA A 52 -2.00 -8.78 -25.43
N ALA A 53 -3.09 -9.56 -25.41
CA ALA A 53 -4.08 -9.54 -24.35
C ALA A 53 -3.45 -9.90 -22.99
N ALA A 54 -2.64 -10.97 -22.94
CA ALA A 54 -1.96 -11.38 -21.71
C ALA A 54 -1.02 -10.28 -21.15
N GLN A 55 -0.30 -9.59 -22.03
CA GLN A 55 0.56 -8.48 -21.64
C GLN A 55 -0.25 -7.28 -21.09
N VAL A 56 -1.36 -6.93 -21.75
CA VAL A 56 -2.25 -5.85 -21.31
C VAL A 56 -2.91 -6.18 -19.97
N ASP A 57 -3.35 -7.42 -19.78
CA ASP A 57 -3.93 -7.90 -18.52
C ASP A 57 -2.95 -7.74 -17.35
N ASN A 58 -1.71 -8.22 -17.51
CA ASN A 58 -0.68 -8.12 -16.47
C ASN A 58 -0.26 -6.67 -16.19
N TYR A 59 -0.21 -5.83 -17.22
CA TYR A 59 0.01 -4.39 -17.05
C TYR A 59 -1.11 -3.76 -16.23
N MET A 60 -2.36 -4.03 -16.59
CA MET A 60 -3.52 -3.52 -15.88
C MET A 60 -3.58 -3.99 -14.43
N GLY A 61 -3.23 -5.26 -14.16
CA GLY A 61 -3.10 -5.79 -12.82
C GLY A 61 -2.08 -5.03 -11.96
N ASN A 62 -0.91 -4.74 -12.52
CA ASN A 62 0.14 -3.98 -11.85
C ASN A 62 -0.29 -2.52 -11.58
N GLU A 63 -0.88 -1.85 -12.57
CA GLU A 63 -1.38 -0.48 -12.41
C GLU A 63 -2.51 -0.38 -11.39
N ALA A 64 -3.42 -1.36 -11.36
CA ALA A 64 -4.44 -1.45 -10.32
C ALA A 64 -3.81 -1.58 -8.93
N ALA A 65 -2.80 -2.45 -8.77
CA ALA A 65 -2.08 -2.61 -7.50
C ALA A 65 -1.37 -1.31 -7.05
N LYS A 66 -0.73 -0.58 -7.99
CA LYS A 66 -0.14 0.75 -7.73
C LYS A 66 -1.18 1.77 -7.29
N ALA A 67 -2.29 1.88 -8.01
CA ALA A 67 -3.37 2.82 -7.71
C ALA A 67 -4.00 2.56 -6.35
N PHE A 68 -4.25 1.28 -6.01
CA PHE A 68 -4.80 0.91 -4.71
C PHE A 68 -3.80 1.10 -3.57
N THR A 69 -2.51 0.86 -3.79
CA THR A 69 -1.47 1.15 -2.78
C THR A 69 -1.38 2.65 -2.50
N LEU A 70 -1.36 3.49 -3.54
CA LEU A 70 -1.40 4.94 -3.41
C LEU A 70 -2.63 5.42 -2.63
N SER A 71 -3.80 4.84 -2.94
CA SER A 71 -5.06 5.14 -2.27
C SER A 71 -5.03 4.73 -0.79
N LEU A 72 -4.55 3.53 -0.49
CA LEU A 72 -4.45 3.00 0.87
C LEU A 72 -3.49 3.85 1.73
N ALA A 73 -2.32 4.19 1.20
CA ALA A 73 -1.36 5.06 1.87
C ALA A 73 -1.96 6.44 2.18
N GLY A 74 -2.65 7.04 1.21
CA GLY A 74 -3.30 8.35 1.39
C GLY A 74 -4.45 8.33 2.38
N VAL A 75 -5.23 7.24 2.45
CA VAL A 75 -6.27 7.07 3.47
C VAL A 75 -5.65 6.94 4.85
N PHE A 76 -4.64 6.09 5.00
CA PHE A 76 -3.98 5.84 6.28
C PHE A 76 -3.27 7.09 6.82
N GLU A 77 -2.51 7.82 5.99
CA GLU A 77 -1.87 9.08 6.40
C GLU A 77 -2.89 10.13 6.86
N ARG A 78 -4.04 10.23 6.17
CA ARG A 78 -5.12 11.14 6.55
C ARG A 78 -5.76 10.74 7.88
N GLN A 79 -5.98 9.45 8.12
CA GLN A 79 -6.49 8.95 9.40
C GLN A 79 -5.53 9.28 10.55
N MET A 80 -4.21 9.07 10.36
CA MET A 80 -3.20 9.49 11.34
C MET A 80 -3.23 10.99 11.61
N SER A 81 -3.35 11.80 10.56
CA SER A 81 -3.44 13.26 10.70
C SER A 81 -4.69 13.66 11.51
N ILE A 82 -5.85 13.08 11.20
CA ILE A 82 -7.10 13.33 11.94
C ILE A 82 -6.96 12.93 13.40
N TRP A 83 -6.36 11.77 13.67
CA TRP A 83 -6.17 11.27 15.03
C TRP A 83 -5.21 12.16 15.83
N ALA A 84 -4.07 12.53 15.24
CA ALA A 84 -3.10 13.44 15.86
C ALA A 84 -3.72 14.80 16.20
N CYS A 85 -4.53 15.37 15.30
CA CYS A 85 -5.31 16.58 15.59
C CYS A 85 -6.29 16.35 16.75
N ALA A 86 -7.02 15.25 16.76
CA ALA A 86 -7.99 14.95 17.81
C ALA A 86 -7.35 14.84 19.20
N ILE A 87 -6.17 14.21 19.31
CA ILE A 87 -5.36 14.09 20.54
C ILE A 87 -4.87 15.48 21.00
N HIS A 88 -4.36 16.29 20.06
CA HIS A 88 -3.91 17.64 20.35
C HIS A 88 -5.05 18.52 20.89
N ASP A 89 -6.21 18.48 20.23
CA ASP A 89 -7.39 19.26 20.62
C ASP A 89 -7.94 18.85 21.99
N LEU A 90 -7.67 17.62 22.45
CA LEU A 90 -8.00 17.16 23.80
C LEU A 90 -6.99 17.65 24.85
N GLY A 91 -5.91 18.32 24.45
CA GLY A 91 -4.83 18.76 25.35
C GLY A 91 -4.02 17.61 25.93
N GLN A 92 -4.09 16.41 25.33
CA GLN A 92 -3.38 15.22 25.82
C GLN A 92 -1.88 15.31 25.51
N THR A 93 -1.56 15.50 24.23
CA THR A 93 -0.17 15.56 23.73
C THR A 93 -0.06 16.62 22.63
N ASP A 94 1.03 17.40 22.62
CA ASP A 94 1.28 18.36 21.53
C ASP A 94 1.72 17.63 20.25
N MET A 95 0.75 17.36 19.38
CA MET A 95 0.95 16.74 18.07
C MET A 95 0.97 17.78 16.93
N SER A 96 0.87 19.07 17.23
CA SER A 96 0.68 20.16 16.25
C SER A 96 1.83 20.32 15.27
N ARG A 97 3.02 19.78 15.59
CA ARG A 97 4.25 19.88 14.80
C ARG A 97 4.53 18.68 13.92
N LEU A 98 3.75 17.60 14.02
CA LEU A 98 3.96 16.41 13.19
C LEU A 98 3.62 16.76 11.73
N ARG A 99 4.61 16.59 10.84
CA ARG A 99 4.49 16.88 9.41
C ARG A 99 5.09 15.74 8.60
N GLY A 100 4.34 15.30 7.60
CA GLY A 100 4.71 14.16 6.77
C GLY A 100 4.51 12.82 7.48
N PHE A 101 4.43 11.77 6.67
CA PHE A 101 4.07 10.43 7.11
C PHE A 101 4.96 9.86 8.22
N GLU A 102 6.28 9.99 8.13
CA GLU A 102 7.19 9.38 9.12
C GLU A 102 7.03 9.99 10.52
N ALA A 103 6.91 11.32 10.58
CA ALA A 103 6.67 12.01 11.83
C ALA A 103 5.30 11.65 12.40
N LEU A 104 4.26 11.56 11.54
CA LEU A 104 2.94 11.11 11.93
C LEU A 104 2.96 9.68 12.47
N LEU A 105 3.58 8.74 11.76
CA LEU A 105 3.68 7.33 12.16
C LEU A 105 4.40 7.20 13.50
N ALA A 106 5.59 7.81 13.65
CA ALA A 106 6.36 7.73 14.88
C ALA A 106 5.67 8.41 16.06
N GLY A 107 5.02 9.55 15.83
CA GLY A 107 4.25 10.27 16.85
C GLY A 107 3.01 9.48 17.30
N CYS A 108 2.22 9.01 16.34
CA CYS A 108 1.01 8.23 16.60
C CYS A 108 1.34 6.89 17.29
N ALA A 109 2.38 6.18 16.84
CA ALA A 109 2.82 4.94 17.48
C ALA A 109 3.23 5.16 18.93
N ARG A 110 3.97 6.24 19.21
CA ARG A 110 4.39 6.58 20.58
C ARG A 110 3.20 6.89 21.47
N GLU A 111 2.24 7.68 20.97
CA GLU A 111 1.03 8.03 21.71
C GLU A 111 0.18 6.80 22.04
N ALA A 112 0.04 5.88 21.09
CA ALA A 112 -0.70 4.63 21.30
C ALA A 112 0.10 3.53 22.04
N GLY A 113 1.39 3.73 22.33
CA GLY A 113 2.25 2.67 22.87
C GLY A 113 2.45 1.49 21.92
N VAL A 114 2.38 1.71 20.61
CA VAL A 114 2.55 0.69 19.57
C VAL A 114 4.04 0.47 19.29
N ASP A 115 4.51 -0.76 19.45
CA ASP A 115 5.84 -1.17 19.01
C ASP A 115 5.84 -1.48 17.50
N LEU A 116 6.46 -0.58 16.72
CA LEU A 116 6.59 -0.70 15.27
C LEU A 116 7.56 -1.82 14.84
N ALA A 117 8.40 -2.34 15.73
CA ALA A 117 9.31 -3.44 15.40
C ALA A 117 8.61 -4.81 15.37
N ILE A 118 7.43 -4.93 16.01
CA ILE A 118 6.68 -6.19 16.04
C ILE A 118 6.23 -6.57 14.63
N ASP A 119 6.55 -7.80 14.23
CA ASP A 119 6.11 -8.43 12.98
C ASP A 119 6.29 -7.53 11.75
N ARG A 120 7.39 -6.75 11.69
CA ARG A 120 7.72 -5.84 10.59
C ARG A 120 6.69 -4.73 10.35
N LEU A 121 5.83 -4.41 11.33
CA LEU A 121 4.75 -3.42 11.19
C LEU A 121 5.23 -2.08 10.65
N GLY A 122 6.27 -1.50 11.25
CA GLY A 122 6.85 -0.23 10.81
C GLY A 122 7.44 -0.32 9.41
N GLU A 123 8.13 -1.42 9.11
CA GLU A 123 8.76 -1.64 7.79
C GLU A 123 7.71 -1.71 6.69
N ASP A 124 6.62 -2.47 6.88
CA ASP A 124 5.54 -2.60 5.90
C ASP A 124 4.79 -1.27 5.70
N LEU A 125 4.52 -0.51 6.78
CA LEU A 125 3.89 0.81 6.70
C LEU A 125 4.78 1.83 5.98
N THR A 126 6.09 1.83 6.27
CA THR A 126 7.06 2.67 5.57
C THR A 126 7.20 2.27 4.10
N GLN A 127 7.30 0.98 3.80
CA GLN A 127 7.38 0.46 2.42
C GLN A 127 6.16 0.91 1.61
N MET A 128 4.94 0.73 2.15
CA MET A 128 3.69 1.19 1.52
C MET A 128 3.73 2.68 1.15
N PHE A 129 4.21 3.53 2.06
CA PHE A 129 4.25 4.97 1.82
C PHE A 129 5.33 5.37 0.79
N VAL A 130 6.49 4.73 0.84
CA VAL A 130 7.55 4.96 -0.17
C VAL A 130 7.07 4.50 -1.55
N VAL A 131 6.40 3.35 -1.64
CA VAL A 131 5.74 2.88 -2.87
C VAL A 131 4.76 3.92 -3.40
N ALA A 132 3.87 4.44 -2.55
CA ALA A 132 2.91 5.46 -2.96
C ALA A 132 3.58 6.73 -3.52
N ASN A 133 4.72 7.14 -2.95
CA ASN A 133 5.48 8.28 -3.49
C ASN A 133 6.14 7.96 -4.83
N VAL A 134 6.68 6.75 -5.03
CA VAL A 134 7.21 6.31 -6.32
C VAL A 134 6.11 6.34 -7.38
N VAL A 135 4.94 5.76 -7.08
CA VAL A 135 3.78 5.74 -7.99
C VAL A 135 3.31 7.16 -8.34
N ARG A 136 3.35 8.09 -7.37
CA ARG A 136 2.90 9.49 -7.59
C ARG A 136 3.87 10.31 -8.43
N HIS A 137 5.17 10.12 -8.24
CA HIS A 137 6.20 11.02 -8.76
C HIS A 137 6.97 10.47 -9.96
N GLY A 138 6.90 9.17 -10.23
CA GLY A 138 7.53 8.54 -11.40
C GLY A 138 9.02 8.29 -11.24
N GLU A 139 9.76 9.26 -10.69
CA GLU A 139 11.22 9.23 -10.56
C GLU A 139 11.73 9.93 -9.29
N GLY A 140 13.05 9.90 -9.09
CA GLY A 140 13.74 10.68 -8.06
C GLY A 140 14.06 9.91 -6.78
N PRO A 141 14.36 10.61 -5.66
CA PRO A 141 14.92 10.00 -4.45
C PRO A 141 14.04 8.91 -3.82
N SER A 142 12.73 8.94 -4.06
CA SER A 142 11.82 7.89 -3.58
C SER A 142 12.07 6.55 -4.27
N CYS A 143 12.49 6.55 -5.55
CA CYS A 143 12.83 5.33 -6.28
C CYS A 143 14.11 4.70 -5.71
N ASP A 144 15.15 5.51 -5.49
CA ASP A 144 16.41 5.04 -4.92
C ASP A 144 16.20 4.47 -3.52
N ARG A 145 15.38 5.17 -2.71
CA ARG A 145 14.98 4.70 -1.40
C ARG A 145 14.21 3.38 -1.48
N LEU A 146 13.26 3.24 -2.41
CA LEU A 146 12.48 2.02 -2.54
C LEU A 146 13.33 0.84 -3.02
N ARG A 147 14.28 1.05 -3.93
CA ARG A 147 15.22 0.00 -4.36
C ARG A 147 16.08 -0.50 -3.21
N ALA A 148 16.49 0.38 -2.31
CA ALA A 148 17.24 -0.02 -1.11
C ALA A 148 16.35 -0.75 -0.09
N LEU A 149 15.09 -0.31 0.08
CA LEU A 149 14.16 -0.86 1.07
C LEU A 149 13.53 -2.18 0.64
N ALA A 150 13.26 -2.33 -0.66
CA ALA A 150 12.40 -3.35 -1.23
C ALA A 150 12.89 -3.77 -2.64
N PRO A 151 14.13 -4.26 -2.79
CA PRO A 151 14.69 -4.62 -4.08
C PRO A 151 13.84 -5.68 -4.81
N GLU A 152 13.09 -6.50 -4.07
CA GLU A 152 12.19 -7.51 -4.62
C GLU A 152 11.04 -6.96 -5.48
N LEU A 153 10.72 -5.67 -5.36
CA LEU A 153 9.67 -5.01 -6.17
C LEU A 153 10.18 -4.56 -7.56
N TRP A 154 11.46 -4.80 -7.87
CA TRP A 154 12.16 -4.31 -9.07
C TRP A 154 12.72 -5.45 -9.92
N ASP A 155 12.00 -6.57 -10.03
CA ASP A 155 12.45 -7.73 -10.79
C ASP A 155 12.43 -7.46 -12.31
N ASP A 156 13.54 -6.94 -12.82
CA ASP A 156 13.76 -6.69 -14.26
C ASP A 156 13.83 -8.00 -15.08
N ALA A 157 13.97 -9.15 -14.44
CA ALA A 157 13.99 -10.47 -15.08
C ALA A 157 12.61 -11.17 -15.07
N ALA A 158 11.57 -10.50 -14.59
CA ALA A 158 10.25 -11.08 -14.46
C ALA A 158 9.69 -11.55 -15.81
N THR A 159 9.31 -12.83 -15.89
CA THR A 159 8.75 -13.42 -17.13
C THR A 159 7.28 -13.07 -17.35
N ASP A 160 6.64 -12.45 -16.36
CA ASP A 160 5.21 -12.10 -16.37
C ASP A 160 4.96 -10.64 -16.76
N TYR A 161 5.98 -9.89 -17.15
CA TYR A 161 5.85 -8.48 -17.48
C TYR A 161 6.79 -8.05 -18.58
N LEU A 162 6.28 -7.18 -19.44
CA LEU A 162 7.07 -6.49 -20.44
C LEU A 162 6.57 -5.05 -20.48
N ASP A 163 7.48 -4.11 -20.24
CA ASP A 163 7.17 -2.68 -20.32
C ASP A 163 6.72 -2.35 -21.76
N LEU A 164 5.56 -1.69 -21.85
CA LEU A 164 4.91 -1.34 -23.10
C LEU A 164 5.36 0.04 -23.61
N LEU A 165 6.13 0.79 -22.83
CA LEU A 165 6.45 2.18 -23.14
C LEU A 165 7.61 2.31 -24.14
N PRO A 166 7.39 2.96 -25.30
CA PRO A 166 8.47 3.36 -26.17
C PRO A 166 9.20 4.58 -25.56
N GLY A 167 10.53 4.49 -25.41
CA GLY A 167 11.36 5.64 -25.02
C GLY A 167 12.27 5.37 -23.83
N THR A 168 12.69 6.44 -23.14
CA THR A 168 13.48 6.33 -21.91
C THR A 168 12.60 5.76 -20.81
N SER A 169 13.02 4.63 -20.25
CA SER A 169 12.34 3.98 -19.13
C SER A 169 12.21 4.94 -17.94
N VAL A 170 10.99 5.02 -17.40
CA VAL A 170 10.69 5.71 -16.15
C VAL A 170 10.74 4.69 -15.02
N ALA A 171 11.45 5.00 -13.94
CA ALA A 171 11.69 4.04 -12.85
C ALA A 171 10.38 3.43 -12.31
N SER A 172 9.35 4.22 -12.04
CA SER A 172 8.07 3.72 -11.52
C SER A 172 7.36 2.68 -12.40
N GLU A 173 7.67 2.62 -13.70
CA GLU A 173 7.04 1.68 -14.64
C GLU A 173 7.54 0.26 -14.40
N HIS A 174 8.77 0.14 -13.93
CA HIS A 174 9.42 -1.11 -13.53
C HIS A 174 9.00 -1.57 -12.14
N LEU A 175 8.29 -0.74 -11.37
CA LEU A 175 7.79 -1.14 -10.07
C LEU A 175 6.72 -2.21 -10.24
N ARG A 176 6.95 -3.37 -9.62
CA ARG A 176 6.04 -4.53 -9.64
C ARG A 176 5.37 -4.67 -8.28
N LEU A 177 4.06 -4.46 -8.24
CA LEU A 177 3.26 -4.71 -7.05
C LEU A 177 2.33 -5.88 -7.31
N ARG A 178 2.33 -6.84 -6.38
CA ARG A 178 1.46 -8.01 -6.44
C ARG A 178 0.33 -7.85 -5.43
N LYS A 179 -0.73 -8.63 -5.63
CA LYS A 179 -1.83 -8.76 -4.64
C LYS A 179 -1.30 -9.03 -3.23
N ALA A 180 -0.27 -9.87 -3.10
CA ALA A 180 0.34 -10.20 -1.81
C ALA A 180 0.93 -8.99 -1.08
N ASP A 181 1.47 -8.00 -1.82
CA ASP A 181 2.00 -6.77 -1.22
C ASP A 181 0.87 -5.91 -0.65
N LEU A 182 -0.25 -5.78 -1.37
CA LEU A 182 -1.41 -5.05 -0.87
C LEU A 182 -2.06 -5.75 0.33
N VAL A 183 -2.10 -7.09 0.34
CA VAL A 183 -2.53 -7.89 1.50
C VAL A 183 -1.65 -7.58 2.72
N ARG A 184 -0.33 -7.53 2.52
CA ARG A 184 0.62 -7.16 3.58
C ARG A 184 0.38 -5.73 4.08
N TYR A 185 0.18 -4.77 3.19
CA TYR A 185 -0.07 -3.37 3.55
C TYR A 185 -1.41 -3.16 4.27
N ILE A 186 -2.50 -3.80 3.82
CA ILE A 186 -3.77 -3.70 4.54
C ILE A 186 -3.66 -4.34 5.92
N ARG A 187 -2.98 -5.48 6.05
CA ARG A 187 -2.72 -6.14 7.33
C ARG A 187 -1.96 -5.21 8.27
N ALA A 188 -0.92 -4.54 7.79
CA ALA A 188 -0.13 -3.59 8.59
C ALA A 188 -0.97 -2.39 9.06
N THR A 189 -1.71 -1.74 8.15
CA THR A 189 -2.54 -0.56 8.49
C THR A 189 -3.69 -0.90 9.45
N THR A 190 -4.37 -2.03 9.24
CA THR A 190 -5.45 -2.48 10.13
C THR A 190 -4.91 -2.94 11.48
N ARG A 191 -3.76 -3.62 11.52
CA ARG A 191 -3.07 -3.99 12.76
C ARG A 191 -2.64 -2.77 13.57
N PHE A 192 -2.07 -1.74 12.94
CA PHE A 192 -1.71 -0.50 13.62
C PHE A 192 -2.90 0.09 14.39
N TRP A 193 -4.05 0.24 13.72
CA TRP A 193 -5.23 0.78 14.38
C TRP A 193 -5.83 -0.17 15.42
N GLY A 194 -5.71 -1.48 15.24
CA GLY A 194 -6.11 -2.46 16.25
C GLY A 194 -5.26 -2.39 17.50
N LEU A 195 -3.96 -2.13 17.38
CA LEU A 195 -3.07 -1.94 18.52
C LEU A 195 -3.31 -0.58 19.20
N ALA A 196 -3.74 0.43 18.44
CA ALA A 196 -4.09 1.75 18.95
C ALA A 196 -5.52 1.84 19.51
N ASP A 197 -6.38 0.84 19.29
CA ASP A 197 -7.76 0.82 19.79
C ASP A 197 -7.78 0.43 21.27
N PRO A 198 -8.17 1.35 22.19
CA PRO A 198 -8.18 1.08 23.62
C PRO A 198 -9.33 0.16 24.05
N HIS A 199 -10.28 -0.14 23.17
CA HIS A 199 -11.48 -0.89 23.51
C HIS A 199 -11.26 -2.42 23.43
N PRO A 200 -11.97 -3.21 24.24
CA PRO A 200 -11.92 -4.67 24.17
C PRO A 200 -12.24 -5.21 22.78
N LEU A 201 -11.65 -6.36 22.44
CA LEU A 201 -11.84 -7.06 21.16
C LEU A 201 -11.33 -6.30 19.93
N ALA A 202 -10.39 -5.37 20.12
CA ALA A 202 -9.67 -4.76 19.00
C ALA A 202 -8.96 -5.82 18.15
N VAL A 203 -9.08 -5.71 16.83
CA VAL A 203 -8.51 -6.69 15.91
C VAL A 203 -7.03 -6.38 15.70
N THR A 204 -6.14 -7.07 16.41
CA THR A 204 -4.68 -6.87 16.28
C THR A 204 -4.03 -7.81 15.27
N ASN A 205 -4.73 -8.86 14.86
CA ASN A 205 -4.28 -9.80 13.82
C ASN A 205 -5.42 -10.05 12.83
N PRO A 206 -5.56 -9.19 11.81
CA PRO A 206 -6.62 -9.32 10.82
C PRO A 206 -6.37 -10.54 9.90
N PRO A 207 -7.42 -11.15 9.32
CA PRO A 207 -7.36 -12.48 8.71
C PRO A 207 -6.83 -12.51 7.26
N TYR A 208 -6.18 -11.44 6.79
CA TYR A 208 -5.65 -11.31 5.43
C TYR A 208 -4.20 -11.79 5.36
#